data_AF-A0A820JIE8-F1
#
_entry.id   AF-A0A820JIE8-F1
#
_cell.length_a   1.000
_cell.length_b   1.000
_cell.length_c   1.000
_cell.angle_alpha   90.00
_cell.angle_beta   90.00
_cell.angle_gamma   90.00
#
_symmetry.space_group_name_H-M   'P 1'
#
loop_
_entity.id
_entity.type
_entity.pdbx_description
1 polymer ?
#
loop_
_entity_poly.entity_id
_entity_poly.type
_entity_poly.pdbx_seq_one_letter_code
_entity_poly.pdbx_strand_id
1 'polypeptide(L)'
;MAIILNQQLTIAQLRCRCLPSNVSCWPNTTAWQMFNASIDGRLVLPQPSAAVCNGKTYDAAACSVANAQWTNATWRSDQIGAMQITNWENSSCSIFFNSSTCNQGSASVLGVDAILAEHVQTTVRFAATNNLRLAIKSSGHDFLGRSTAAGSLLLWLHHMKNMTMIDQYSSCGLANVSNAVRIEAGAQWGDVYQWLSQSNLV
;
A
#
# COMPACT_ATOMS: atom_id res chain seq x y z
N MET A 1 52.00 21.94 -20.52
CA MET A 1 50.89 21.10 -21.00
C MET A 1 49.85 21.10 -19.89
N ALA A 2 48.79 21.91 -20.03
CA ALA A 2 47.78 22.07 -18.98
C ALA A 2 46.66 21.05 -19.22
N ILE A 3 46.42 20.17 -18.24
CA ILE A 3 45.28 19.25 -18.24
C ILE A 3 44.10 20.03 -17.64
N ILE A 4 43.17 20.45 -18.49
CA ILE A 4 41.90 21.02 -18.06
C ILE A 4 40.99 19.84 -17.69
N LEU A 5 40.83 19.60 -16.39
CA LEU A 5 39.82 18.67 -15.87
C LEU A 5 38.45 19.34 -16.01
N ASN A 6 37.72 18.97 -17.06
CA ASN A 6 36.35 19.39 -17.27
C ASN A 6 35.43 18.56 -16.35
N GLN A 7 35.40 18.87 -15.06
CA GLN A 7 34.39 18.32 -14.15
C GLN A 7 33.06 19.02 -14.46
N GLN A 8 32.29 18.46 -15.39
CA GLN A 8 30.87 18.73 -15.44
C GLN A 8 30.25 18.12 -14.18
N LEU A 9 30.02 18.97 -13.18
CA LEU A 9 29.07 18.69 -12.11
C LEU A 9 27.72 18.42 -12.79
N THR A 10 27.36 17.14 -12.95
CA THR A 10 26.00 16.77 -13.28
C THR A 10 25.14 17.19 -12.10
N ILE A 11 24.41 18.30 -12.25
CA ILE A 11 23.23 18.57 -11.43
C ILE A 11 22.44 17.27 -11.46
N ALA A 12 22.23 16.63 -10.30
CA ALA A 12 21.30 15.52 -10.21
C ALA A 12 19.97 16.05 -10.74
N GLN A 13 19.64 15.69 -11.98
CA GLN A 13 18.45 16.17 -12.65
C GLN A 13 17.29 15.78 -11.75
N LEU A 14 16.56 16.76 -11.19
CA LEU A 14 15.36 16.50 -10.39
C LEU A 14 14.35 15.79 -11.30
N ARG A 15 14.44 14.47 -11.35
CA ARG A 15 13.53 13.63 -12.13
C ARG A 15 12.30 13.43 -11.28
N CYS A 16 11.18 14.01 -11.73
CA CYS A 16 9.86 13.69 -11.21
C CYS A 16 9.66 12.16 -11.27
N ARG A 17 8.86 11.62 -10.34
CA ARG A 17 8.43 10.22 -10.43
C ARG A 17 7.64 10.01 -11.71
N CYS A 18 7.78 8.83 -12.30
CA CYS A 18 6.98 8.44 -13.44
C CYS A 18 5.52 8.25 -13.01
N LEU A 19 4.60 8.86 -13.75
CA LEU A 19 3.16 8.81 -13.51
C LEU A 19 2.47 8.08 -14.67
N PRO A 20 1.27 7.50 -14.45
CA PRO A 20 0.51 6.79 -15.48
C PRO A 20 0.21 7.62 -16.72
N SER A 21 0.09 8.95 -16.57
CA SER A 21 -0.14 9.88 -17.67
C SER A 21 1.09 10.07 -18.57
N ASN A 22 2.28 9.64 -18.14
CA ASN A 22 3.51 9.75 -18.92
C ASN A 22 3.89 8.42 -19.57
N VAL A 23 3.37 8.20 -20.78
CA VAL A 23 3.60 6.97 -21.57
C VAL A 23 5.06 6.70 -21.91
N SER A 24 5.95 7.72 -21.86
CA SER A 24 7.37 7.54 -22.21
C SER A 24 8.17 6.80 -21.14
N CYS A 25 7.73 6.86 -19.88
CA CYS A 25 8.41 6.20 -18.76
C CYS A 25 7.53 5.15 -18.06
N TRP A 26 6.21 5.20 -18.23
CA TRP A 26 5.32 4.28 -17.54
C TRP A 26 5.49 2.87 -18.11
N PRO A 27 5.62 1.82 -17.27
CA PRO A 27 5.77 0.47 -17.78
C PRO A 27 4.59 0.11 -18.68
N ASN A 28 4.89 -0.53 -19.80
CA ASN A 28 3.87 -0.99 -20.74
C ASN A 28 3.18 -2.26 -20.23
N THR A 29 2.15 -2.70 -20.94
CA THR A 29 1.34 -3.88 -20.57
C THR A 29 2.18 -5.14 -20.34
N THR A 30 3.16 -5.42 -21.21
CA THR A 30 4.04 -6.59 -21.07
C THR A 30 4.89 -6.51 -19.80
N ALA A 31 5.43 -5.33 -19.49
CA ALA A 31 6.20 -5.12 -18.26
C ALA A 31 5.34 -5.33 -17.00
N TRP A 32 4.10 -4.83 -16.99
CA TRP A 32 3.16 -5.06 -15.89
C TRP A 32 2.75 -6.53 -15.76
N GLN A 33 2.57 -7.25 -16.86
CA GLN A 33 2.26 -8.69 -16.85
C GLN A 33 3.42 -9.51 -16.29
N MET A 34 4.66 -9.23 -16.73
CA MET A 34 5.86 -9.90 -16.20
C MET A 34 6.06 -9.59 -14.72
N PHE A 35 5.84 -8.33 -14.31
CA PHE A 35 5.86 -7.96 -12.90
C PHE A 35 4.79 -8.71 -12.11
N ASN A 36 3.55 -8.76 -12.59
CA ASN A 36 2.48 -9.47 -11.91
C ASN A 36 2.81 -10.96 -11.71
N ALA A 37 3.39 -11.60 -12.73
CA ALA A 37 3.83 -12.99 -12.64
C ALA A 37 4.94 -13.20 -11.58
N SER A 38 5.83 -12.22 -11.36
CA SER A 38 6.91 -12.32 -10.37
C SER A 38 6.49 -12.02 -8.92
N ILE A 39 5.22 -11.66 -8.71
CA ILE A 39 4.58 -11.47 -7.40
C ILE A 39 3.34 -12.36 -7.27
N ASP A 40 3.36 -13.53 -7.90
CA ASP A 40 2.30 -14.55 -7.80
C ASP A 40 0.89 -14.06 -8.19
N GLY A 41 0.79 -13.14 -9.15
CA GLY A 41 -0.49 -12.64 -9.65
C GLY A 41 -1.16 -11.60 -8.74
N ARG A 42 -0.40 -10.97 -7.83
CA ARG A 42 -0.94 -10.08 -6.78
C ARG A 42 -1.00 -8.59 -7.13
N LEU A 43 -0.84 -8.25 -8.40
CA LEU A 43 -1.13 -6.92 -8.91
C LEU A 43 -2.65 -6.70 -8.92
N VAL A 44 -3.09 -5.65 -8.25
CA VAL A 44 -4.50 -5.30 -8.06
C VAL A 44 -4.77 -3.86 -8.50
N LEU A 45 -6.05 -3.51 -8.66
CA LEU A 45 -6.52 -2.18 -9.07
C LEU A 45 -7.25 -1.53 -7.89
N PRO A 46 -6.56 -0.76 -7.03
CA PRO A 46 -7.23 -0.04 -5.96
C PRO A 46 -8.29 0.91 -6.52
N GLN A 47 -9.42 0.99 -5.85
CA GLN A 47 -10.49 1.94 -6.15
C GLN A 47 -10.75 2.82 -4.92
N PRO A 48 -11.18 4.07 -5.09
CA PRO A 48 -11.71 4.86 -4.00
C PRO A 48 -12.76 4.07 -3.22
N SER A 49 -12.71 4.13 -1.89
CA SER A 49 -13.60 3.37 -1.00
C SER A 49 -15.10 3.65 -1.21
N ALA A 50 -15.44 4.85 -1.67
CA ALA A 50 -16.81 5.22 -2.05
C ALA A 50 -17.16 4.89 -3.52
N ALA A 51 -16.27 4.34 -4.34
CA ALA A 51 -16.53 4.14 -5.78
C ALA A 51 -17.76 3.27 -6.06
N VAL A 52 -18.03 2.28 -5.20
CA VAL A 52 -19.22 1.42 -5.28
C VAL A 52 -20.54 2.18 -5.16
N CYS A 53 -20.53 3.41 -4.66
CA CYS A 53 -21.70 4.27 -4.56
C CYS A 53 -21.82 5.28 -5.71
N ASN A 54 -20.93 5.26 -6.72
CA ASN A 54 -20.83 6.34 -7.70
C ASN A 54 -20.68 5.85 -9.15
N GLY A 55 -21.24 6.63 -10.08
CA GLY A 55 -20.96 6.53 -11.51
C GLY A 55 -21.11 5.11 -12.11
N LYS A 56 -20.13 4.71 -12.92
CA LYS A 56 -20.14 3.41 -13.64
C LYS A 56 -19.86 2.21 -12.73
N THR A 57 -19.29 2.44 -11.55
CA THR A 57 -18.98 1.42 -10.55
C THR A 57 -20.10 1.27 -9.52
N TYR A 58 -21.22 1.96 -9.70
CA TYR A 58 -22.36 1.89 -8.80
C TYR A 58 -22.88 0.45 -8.68
N ASP A 59 -22.89 -0.05 -7.45
CA ASP A 59 -23.50 -1.30 -7.04
C ASP A 59 -24.32 -1.01 -5.78
N ALA A 60 -25.64 -1.18 -5.87
CA ALA A 60 -26.55 -0.84 -4.78
C ALA A 60 -26.29 -1.66 -3.50
N ALA A 61 -25.92 -2.94 -3.62
CA ALA A 61 -25.66 -3.80 -2.49
C ALA A 61 -24.32 -3.47 -1.83
N ALA A 62 -23.25 -3.34 -2.62
CA ALA A 62 -21.94 -2.95 -2.11
C ALA A 62 -21.97 -1.53 -1.52
N CYS A 63 -22.71 -0.60 -2.13
CA CYS A 63 -22.91 0.74 -1.60
C CYS A 63 -23.65 0.75 -0.26
N SER A 64 -24.66 -0.11 -0.09
CA SER A 64 -25.36 -0.26 1.18
C SER A 64 -24.42 -0.75 2.29
N VAL A 65 -23.57 -1.73 1.99
CA VAL A 65 -22.53 -2.22 2.92
C VAL A 65 -21.54 -1.10 3.25
N ALA A 66 -21.03 -0.40 2.23
CA ALA A 66 -20.07 0.69 2.42
C ALA A 66 -20.64 1.81 3.28
N ASN A 67 -21.92 2.17 3.09
CA ASN A 67 -22.61 3.15 3.93
C ASN A 67 -22.71 2.69 5.39
N ALA A 68 -23.12 1.44 5.63
CA ALA A 68 -23.28 0.91 6.98
C ALA A 68 -21.94 0.77 7.72
N GLN A 69 -20.86 0.47 7.00
CA GLN A 69 -19.53 0.24 7.57
C GLN A 69 -18.60 1.43 7.45
N TRP A 70 -19.07 2.59 6.95
CA TRP A 70 -18.20 3.70 6.56
C TRP A 70 -17.28 4.19 7.68
N THR A 71 -17.75 4.14 8.93
CA THR A 71 -17.01 4.56 10.13
C THR A 71 -16.35 3.38 10.87
N ASN A 72 -16.51 2.15 10.40
CA ASN A 72 -15.90 0.96 10.99
C ASN A 72 -14.42 0.88 10.58
N ALA A 73 -13.53 1.05 11.56
CA ALA A 73 -12.10 1.06 11.34
C ALA A 73 -11.56 -0.25 10.72
N THR A 74 -12.10 -1.41 11.10
CA THR A 74 -11.71 -2.71 10.56
C THR A 74 -12.13 -2.85 9.11
N TRP A 75 -13.40 -2.58 8.80
CA TRP A 75 -13.89 -2.65 7.43
C TRP A 75 -13.10 -1.73 6.48
N ARG A 76 -12.79 -0.51 6.93
CA ARG A 76 -11.98 0.43 6.17
C ARG A 76 -10.54 -0.04 5.99
N SER A 77 -9.91 -0.66 6.99
CA SER A 77 -8.55 -1.20 6.80
C SER A 77 -8.49 -2.29 5.73
N ASP A 78 -9.58 -3.06 5.59
CA ASP A 78 -9.72 -4.12 4.59
C ASP A 78 -9.96 -3.58 3.17
N GLN A 79 -10.29 -2.29 3.03
CA GLN A 79 -10.43 -1.64 1.74
C GLN A 79 -9.05 -1.13 1.27
N ILE A 80 -8.53 -1.69 0.18
CA ILE A 80 -7.20 -1.34 -0.35
C ILE A 80 -7.03 0.16 -0.66
N GLY A 81 -8.08 0.82 -1.17
CA GLY A 81 -8.06 2.25 -1.51
C GLY A 81 -8.54 3.19 -0.41
N ALA A 82 -8.93 2.67 0.76
CA ALA A 82 -9.37 3.50 1.88
C ALA A 82 -8.23 3.91 2.80
N MET A 83 -8.37 5.12 3.36
CA MET A 83 -7.70 5.63 4.54
C MET A 83 -8.68 5.68 5.72
N GLN A 84 -8.17 5.68 6.94
CA GLN A 84 -9.01 5.88 8.12
C GLN A 84 -9.47 7.32 8.26
N ILE A 85 -8.62 8.27 7.85
CA ILE A 85 -8.98 9.68 7.82
C ILE A 85 -9.39 10.03 6.39
N THR A 86 -10.68 10.27 6.20
CA THR A 86 -11.33 10.47 4.89
C THR A 86 -10.86 11.74 4.17
N ASN A 87 -10.25 12.71 4.86
CA ASN A 87 -9.68 13.90 4.23
C ASN A 87 -8.53 13.57 3.26
N TRP A 88 -7.85 12.43 3.48
CA TRP A 88 -6.81 11.92 2.59
C TRP A 88 -7.36 11.03 1.48
N GLU A 89 -8.68 10.92 1.36
CA GLU A 89 -9.35 10.22 0.28
C GLU A 89 -9.81 11.20 -0.81
N ASN A 90 -10.68 10.71 -1.67
CA ASN A 90 -11.16 11.43 -2.83
C ASN A 90 -12.50 12.11 -2.55
N SER A 91 -12.55 13.44 -2.66
CA SER A 91 -13.77 14.23 -2.52
C SER A 91 -14.72 14.13 -3.71
N SER A 92 -14.27 13.62 -4.87
CA SER A 92 -15.17 13.44 -6.02
C SER A 92 -16.12 12.25 -5.85
N CYS A 93 -15.75 11.23 -5.07
CA CYS A 93 -16.59 10.06 -4.80
C CYS A 93 -17.35 10.28 -3.49
N SER A 94 -18.68 10.38 -3.53
CA SER A 94 -19.49 10.58 -2.33
C SER A 94 -19.99 9.25 -1.79
N ILE A 95 -19.90 9.04 -0.47
CA ILE A 95 -20.56 7.88 0.17
C ILE A 95 -22.08 8.09 0.33
N PHE A 96 -22.53 9.35 0.37
CA PHE A 96 -23.90 9.71 0.75
C PHE A 96 -24.88 9.79 -0.43
N PHE A 97 -24.38 9.98 -1.65
CA PHE A 97 -25.21 10.10 -2.85
C PHE A 97 -24.43 9.65 -4.07
N ASN A 98 -25.14 9.24 -5.12
CA ASN A 98 -24.52 8.85 -6.38
C ASN A 98 -24.04 10.09 -7.14
N SER A 99 -22.73 10.34 -7.12
CA SER A 99 -22.09 11.35 -7.95
C SER A 99 -21.86 10.80 -9.36
N SER A 100 -22.15 11.62 -10.38
CA SER A 100 -21.81 11.32 -11.78
C SER A 100 -20.30 11.32 -12.03
N THR A 101 -19.51 11.84 -11.09
CA THR A 101 -18.05 11.89 -11.14
C THR A 101 -17.47 11.13 -9.95
N CYS A 102 -16.53 10.22 -10.19
CA CYS A 102 -15.73 9.59 -9.16
C CYS A 102 -14.38 9.25 -9.79
N ASN A 103 -13.37 10.08 -9.51
CA ASN A 103 -12.03 9.92 -10.07
C ASN A 103 -11.16 9.05 -9.14
N GLN A 104 -9.88 8.86 -9.44
CA GLN A 104 -9.01 8.07 -8.57
C GLN A 104 -8.61 8.81 -7.28
N GLY A 105 -8.46 10.14 -7.35
CA GLY A 105 -7.99 10.98 -6.25
C GLY A 105 -6.61 10.56 -5.74
N SER A 106 -6.50 10.41 -4.42
CA SER A 106 -5.26 10.01 -3.74
C SER A 106 -4.99 8.51 -3.80
N ALA A 107 -6.01 7.67 -4.07
CA ALA A 107 -5.83 6.23 -4.16
C ALA A 107 -4.80 5.91 -5.26
N SER A 108 -3.91 4.96 -4.99
CA SER A 108 -2.95 4.48 -5.99
C SER A 108 -3.69 3.87 -7.18
N VAL A 109 -3.10 3.98 -8.37
CA VAL A 109 -3.74 3.46 -9.61
C VAL A 109 -3.55 1.96 -9.79
N LEU A 110 -2.50 1.43 -9.19
CA LEU A 110 -2.15 0.02 -9.12
C LEU A 110 -1.71 -0.26 -7.69
N GLY A 111 -1.86 -1.51 -7.26
CA GLY A 111 -1.39 -1.97 -5.97
C GLY A 111 -0.85 -3.38 -6.04
N VAL A 112 -0.02 -3.73 -5.05
CA VAL A 112 0.44 -5.09 -4.80
C VAL A 112 -0.11 -5.51 -3.45
N ASP A 113 -0.92 -6.55 -3.46
CA ASP A 113 -1.41 -7.19 -2.24
C ASP A 113 -0.34 -8.16 -1.70
N ALA A 114 0.58 -7.66 -0.87
CA ALA A 114 1.71 -8.45 -0.40
C ALA A 114 1.33 -9.37 0.76
N ILE A 115 1.83 -10.61 0.71
CA ILE A 115 1.74 -11.60 1.80
C ILE A 115 3.09 -12.25 2.13
N LEU A 116 4.09 -12.06 1.27
CA LEU A 116 5.43 -12.63 1.40
C LEU A 116 6.46 -11.51 1.33
N ALA A 117 7.60 -11.69 1.99
CA ALA A 117 8.70 -10.73 1.95
C ALA A 117 9.23 -10.54 0.53
N GLU A 118 9.18 -11.59 -0.30
CA GLU A 118 9.57 -11.60 -1.70
C GLU A 118 8.70 -10.64 -2.52
N HIS A 119 7.39 -10.56 -2.26
CA HIS A 119 6.51 -9.59 -2.93
C HIS A 119 6.92 -8.15 -2.63
N VAL A 120 7.25 -7.86 -1.36
CA VAL A 120 7.75 -6.55 -0.93
C VAL A 120 9.05 -6.21 -1.66
N GLN A 121 10.02 -7.12 -1.63
CA GLN A 121 11.33 -6.90 -2.24
C GLN A 121 11.21 -6.68 -3.76
N THR A 122 10.46 -7.54 -4.45
CA THR A 122 10.24 -7.45 -5.90
C THR A 122 9.53 -6.14 -6.26
N THR A 123 8.53 -5.73 -5.48
CA THR A 123 7.80 -4.46 -5.70
C THR A 123 8.70 -3.24 -5.50
N VAL A 124 9.51 -3.22 -4.42
CA VAL A 124 10.43 -2.10 -4.15
C VAL A 124 11.48 -1.97 -5.25
N ARG A 125 12.07 -3.10 -5.69
CA ARG A 125 13.03 -3.11 -6.81
C ARG A 125 12.36 -2.62 -8.09
N PHE A 126 11.18 -3.13 -8.43
CA PHE A 126 10.45 -2.75 -9.64
C PHE A 126 10.10 -1.25 -9.65
N ALA A 127 9.62 -0.72 -8.53
CA ALA A 127 9.32 0.71 -8.39
C ALA A 127 10.57 1.58 -8.53
N ALA A 128 11.69 1.17 -7.94
CA ALA A 128 12.96 1.87 -8.07
C ALA A 128 13.48 1.87 -9.51
N THR A 129 13.51 0.71 -10.17
CA THR A 129 13.95 0.55 -11.58
C THR A 129 13.15 1.40 -12.55
N ASN A 130 11.83 1.49 -12.35
CA ASN A 130 10.93 2.24 -13.24
C ASN A 130 10.65 3.68 -12.74
N ASN A 131 11.37 4.13 -11.70
CA ASN A 131 11.19 5.45 -11.08
C ASN A 131 9.72 5.77 -10.71
N LEU A 132 8.96 4.78 -10.26
CA LEU A 132 7.58 4.93 -9.84
C LEU A 132 7.50 5.60 -8.47
N ARG A 133 6.41 6.33 -8.22
CA ARG A 133 6.06 6.71 -6.84
C ARG A 133 5.53 5.48 -6.13
N LEU A 134 6.18 5.05 -5.06
CA LEU A 134 5.74 3.95 -4.21
C LEU A 134 5.01 4.52 -2.98
N ALA A 135 3.76 4.11 -2.77
CA ALA A 135 3.03 4.30 -1.51
C ALA A 135 3.07 3.00 -0.72
N ILE A 136 3.12 3.07 0.61
CA ILE A 136 3.12 1.88 1.47
C ILE A 136 1.97 2.01 2.46
N LYS A 137 1.10 1.00 2.51
CA LYS A 137 -0.04 0.96 3.42
C LYS A 137 -0.09 -0.38 4.14
N SER A 138 -0.21 -0.35 5.46
CA SER A 138 -0.72 -1.49 6.23
C SER A 138 -2.24 -1.28 6.44
N SER A 139 -2.65 -0.53 7.46
CA SER A 139 -4.06 -0.28 7.79
C SER A 139 -4.66 1.01 7.24
N GLY A 140 -3.83 2.01 6.87
CA GLY A 140 -4.32 3.33 6.43
C GLY A 140 -4.64 4.32 7.56
N HIS A 141 -4.18 4.05 8.79
CA HIS A 141 -4.37 4.92 9.97
C HIS A 141 -3.54 6.22 9.98
N ASP A 142 -2.73 6.48 8.95
CA ASP A 142 -1.83 7.63 8.98
C ASP A 142 -2.58 8.96 8.87
N PHE A 143 -2.54 9.76 9.94
CA PHE A 143 -3.19 11.06 10.02
C PHE A 143 -2.63 12.12 9.06
N LEU A 144 -1.45 11.88 8.48
CA LEU A 144 -0.74 12.81 7.62
C LEU A 144 -0.76 12.40 6.15
N GLY A 145 -1.53 11.36 5.79
CA GLY A 145 -1.69 10.90 4.40
C GLY A 145 -0.46 10.20 3.84
N ARG A 146 0.50 9.79 4.67
CA ARG A 146 1.77 9.18 4.21
C ARG A 146 1.60 7.78 3.62
N SER A 147 0.45 7.15 3.83
CA SER A 147 0.10 5.81 3.31
C SER A 147 -0.72 5.83 2.02
N THR A 148 -0.83 6.97 1.34
CA THR A 148 -1.52 7.09 0.06
C THR A 148 -0.82 8.09 -0.85
N ALA A 149 -1.03 7.99 -2.16
CA ALA A 149 -0.45 8.91 -3.13
C ALA A 149 -1.10 8.80 -4.50
N ALA A 150 -1.52 9.94 -5.06
CA ALA A 150 -2.02 10.02 -6.42
C ALA A 150 -1.00 9.51 -7.45
N GLY A 151 -1.47 8.69 -8.40
CA GLY A 151 -0.65 8.15 -9.50
C GLY A 151 0.47 7.20 -9.08
N SER A 152 0.43 6.69 -7.84
CA SER A 152 1.44 5.78 -7.31
C SER A 152 1.13 4.30 -7.57
N LEU A 153 2.14 3.46 -7.37
CA LEU A 153 2.00 2.03 -7.10
C LEU A 153 1.89 1.84 -5.58
N LEU A 154 0.82 1.19 -5.11
CA LEU A 154 0.65 0.83 -3.70
C LEU A 154 1.37 -0.47 -3.39
N LEU A 155 2.11 -0.51 -2.29
CA LEU A 155 2.49 -1.74 -1.62
C LEU A 155 1.58 -1.90 -0.39
N TRP A 156 0.63 -2.83 -0.48
CA TRP A 156 -0.35 -3.08 0.57
C TRP A 156 0.08 -4.29 1.39
N LEU A 157 0.40 -4.05 2.66
CA LEU A 157 0.97 -5.04 3.57
C LEU A 157 -0.10 -5.74 4.42
N HIS A 158 -1.37 -5.33 4.32
CA HIS A 158 -2.45 -5.71 5.24
C HIS A 158 -2.61 -7.21 5.46
N HIS A 159 -2.34 -8.04 4.43
CA HIS A 159 -2.44 -9.49 4.54
C HIS A 159 -1.16 -10.19 5.02
N MET A 160 -0.07 -9.46 5.30
CA MET A 160 1.13 -9.97 5.99
C MET A 160 0.88 -10.05 7.50
N LYS A 161 0.08 -11.03 7.93
CA LYS A 161 -0.39 -11.16 9.31
C LYS A 161 0.26 -12.30 10.10
N ASN A 162 1.27 -12.98 9.54
CA ASN A 162 1.85 -14.12 10.23
C ASN A 162 2.57 -13.69 11.53
N MET A 163 2.54 -14.58 12.51
CA MET A 163 3.16 -14.38 13.82
C MET A 163 3.84 -15.68 14.26
N THR A 164 5.08 -15.58 14.74
CA THR A 164 5.86 -16.73 15.19
C THR A 164 6.54 -16.45 16.52
N MET A 165 6.45 -17.38 17.47
CA MET A 165 7.24 -17.34 18.70
C MET A 165 8.73 -17.44 18.42
N ILE A 166 9.52 -16.75 19.23
CA ILE A 166 10.97 -16.88 19.31
C ILE A 166 11.28 -17.27 20.76
N ASP A 167 11.62 -18.54 20.96
CA ASP A 167 11.82 -19.12 22.29
C ASP A 167 13.02 -18.51 23.02
N GLN A 168 14.10 -18.24 22.28
CA GLN A 168 15.30 -17.59 22.78
C GLN A 168 15.66 -16.44 21.86
N TYR A 169 15.20 -15.24 22.20
CA TYR A 169 15.58 -14.04 21.49
C TYR A 169 16.84 -13.44 22.10
N SER A 170 17.88 -13.28 21.28
CA SER A 170 19.11 -12.59 21.64
C SER A 170 19.38 -11.50 20.60
N SER A 171 19.65 -10.27 21.05
CA SER A 171 20.22 -9.21 20.21
C SER A 171 21.67 -8.95 20.63
N CYS A 172 22.47 -8.36 19.73
CA CYS A 172 23.88 -8.05 19.98
C CYS A 172 24.07 -7.35 21.35
N GLY A 173 24.61 -8.09 22.33
CA GLY A 173 24.94 -7.57 23.67
C GLY A 173 23.83 -7.62 24.73
N LEU A 174 22.65 -8.21 24.45
CA LEU A 174 21.61 -8.42 25.47
C LEU A 174 21.52 -9.88 25.92
N ALA A 175 21.14 -10.08 27.18
CA ALA A 175 20.79 -11.39 27.71
C ALA A 175 19.58 -11.96 26.95
N ASN A 176 19.49 -13.28 26.89
CA ASN A 176 18.39 -13.97 26.23
C ASN A 176 17.04 -13.57 26.87
N VAL A 177 16.08 -13.19 26.04
CA VAL A 177 14.70 -12.92 26.43
C VAL A 177 13.83 -14.05 25.92
N SER A 178 13.02 -14.63 26.81
CA SER A 178 11.96 -15.59 26.47
C SER A 178 10.69 -14.85 26.07
N ASN A 179 9.80 -15.53 25.33
CA ASN A 179 8.49 -15.02 24.92
C ASN A 179 8.56 -13.80 23.99
N ALA A 180 9.52 -13.79 23.06
CA ALA A 180 9.52 -12.82 21.97
C ALA A 180 8.63 -13.32 20.82
N VAL A 181 7.98 -12.38 20.13
CA VAL A 181 7.12 -12.68 18.98
C VAL A 181 7.62 -11.91 17.77
N ARG A 182 7.84 -12.61 16.66
CA ARG A 182 8.01 -11.99 15.35
C ARG A 182 6.63 -11.78 14.74
N ILE A 183 6.31 -10.52 14.45
CA ILE A 183 5.01 -10.09 13.92
C ILE A 183 5.25 -9.49 12.54
N GLU A 184 4.48 -9.92 11.54
CA GLU A 184 4.55 -9.34 10.20
C GLU A 184 3.86 -7.98 10.09
N ALA A 185 4.26 -7.19 9.07
CA ALA A 185 3.95 -5.77 8.96
C ALA A 185 2.45 -5.42 8.74
N GLY A 186 1.64 -6.41 8.40
CA GLY A 186 0.20 -6.28 8.19
C GLY A 186 -0.64 -6.51 9.44
N ALA A 187 -0.07 -7.15 10.47
CA ALA A 187 -0.81 -7.49 11.68
C ALA A 187 -1.28 -6.23 12.41
N GLN A 188 -2.58 -6.18 12.71
CA GLN A 188 -3.18 -5.14 13.52
C GLN A 188 -3.16 -5.58 14.99
N TRP A 189 -3.26 -4.63 15.93
CA TRP A 189 -3.27 -4.97 17.35
C TRP A 189 -4.37 -5.96 17.75
N GLY A 190 -5.53 -5.93 17.07
CA GLY A 190 -6.57 -6.94 17.26
C GLY A 190 -6.09 -8.36 16.90
N ASP A 191 -5.40 -8.52 15.78
CA ASP A 191 -4.81 -9.81 15.37
C ASP A 191 -3.77 -10.28 16.40
N VAL A 192 -2.91 -9.35 16.85
CA VAL A 192 -1.83 -9.64 17.81
C VAL A 192 -2.38 -10.09 19.17
N TYR A 193 -3.37 -9.36 19.72
CA TYR A 193 -3.95 -9.73 21.01
C TYR A 193 -4.69 -11.07 20.95
N GLN A 194 -5.42 -11.33 19.85
CA GLN A 194 -6.08 -12.62 19.65
C GLN A 194 -5.05 -13.77 19.62
N TRP A 195 -3.94 -13.58 18.89
CA TRP A 195 -2.88 -14.57 18.78
C TRP A 195 -2.15 -14.83 20.10
N LEU A 196 -1.84 -13.77 20.86
CA LEU A 196 -1.21 -13.88 22.18
C LEU A 196 -2.12 -14.62 23.17
N SER A 197 -3.43 -14.36 23.15
CA SER A 197 -4.39 -15.05 24.01
C SER A 197 -4.48 -16.54 23.70
N GLN A 198 -4.51 -16.90 22.42
CA GLN A 198 -4.45 -18.31 21.97
C GLN A 198 -3.14 -19.01 22.38
N SER A 199 -2.08 -18.24 22.59
CA SER A 199 -0.77 -18.72 23.02
C SER A 199 -0.55 -18.67 24.55
N ASN A 200 -1.59 -18.33 25.33
CA ASN A 200 -1.54 -18.13 26.79
C ASN A 200 -0.50 -17.08 27.25
N LEU A 201 -0.30 -16.02 26.45
CA LEU A 201 0.63 -14.93 26.76
C LEU A 201 -0.07 -13.66 27.29
N VAL A 202 -1.39 -13.58 27.16
CA VAL A 202 -2.28 -12.54 27.72
C VAL A 202 -3.65 -13.11 28.07
#